data_AF-A0A9D0YXB7-F1
#
_entry.id   AF-A0A9D0YXB7-F1
#
_cell.length_a   1.000
_cell.length_b   1.000
_cell.length_c   1.000
_cell.angle_alpha   90.00
_cell.angle_beta   90.00
_cell.angle_gamma   90.00
#
_symmetry.space_group_name_H-M   'P 1'
#
loop_
_entity.id
_entity.type
_entity.pdbx_description
1 polymer ?
#
loop_
_entity_poly.entity_id
_entity_poly.type
_entity_poly.pdbx_seq_one_letter_code
_entity_poly.pdbx_strand_id
1 'polypeptide(L)'
;MKIDITYPRPRRRGVFGSHWRLIAAWACVAAALACGVVNLCVGGPAWSAVAAMGLYTAWTLGLSPAMVECNRISQFIKLVVCACVLLALIDALLAPGWSLEVIPLVCSGALGVSLVLFFTDLERQKQNMGSLLLLMFVCMAGSLAGFPMWRESGGWALPAMGLAGAAALATCAAALRRDFLRELKRRFHTE
;
A
#
# COMPACT_ATOMS: atom_id res chain seq x y z
N MET A 1 -13.75 34.18 -32.32
CA MET A 1 -12.70 33.14 -32.30
C MET A 1 -13.34 31.86 -31.77
N LYS A 2 -13.42 30.79 -32.57
CA LYS A 2 -14.11 29.54 -32.21
C LYS A 2 -13.06 28.60 -31.61
N ILE A 3 -13.13 28.35 -30.30
CA ILE A 3 -12.21 27.45 -29.61
C ILE A 3 -12.62 26.02 -29.94
N ASP A 4 -11.83 25.34 -30.76
CA ASP A 4 -12.08 23.95 -31.13
C ASP A 4 -11.53 23.05 -30.01
N ILE A 5 -12.42 22.34 -29.31
CA ILE A 5 -12.03 21.47 -28.21
C ILE A 5 -11.45 20.19 -28.80
N THR A 6 -10.13 20.12 -28.90
CA THR A 6 -9.35 18.98 -29.41
C THR A 6 -9.29 17.80 -28.46
N TYR A 7 -9.79 17.93 -27.23
CA TYR A 7 -9.84 16.82 -26.29
C TYR A 7 -10.95 15.83 -26.67
N PRO A 8 -10.65 14.53 -26.73
CA PRO A 8 -11.67 13.53 -26.98
C PRO A 8 -12.74 13.63 -25.89
N ARG A 9 -14.01 13.73 -26.30
CA ARG A 9 -15.12 13.77 -25.35
C ARG A 9 -15.04 12.53 -24.46
N PRO A 10 -15.00 12.66 -23.13
CA PRO A 10 -14.91 11.51 -22.25
C PRO A 10 -16.08 10.57 -22.54
N ARG A 11 -15.75 9.34 -22.93
CA ARG A 11 -16.74 8.29 -23.21
C ARG A 11 -17.63 8.18 -21.98
N ARG A 12 -18.93 8.47 -22.11
CA ARG A 12 -19.91 8.35 -21.01
C ARG A 12 -19.78 6.94 -20.43
N ARG A 13 -19.15 6.81 -19.26
CA ARG A 13 -19.20 5.56 -18.48
C ARG A 13 -20.67 5.29 -18.20
N GLY A 14 -21.10 4.04 -18.36
CA GLY A 14 -22.49 3.64 -18.13
C GLY A 14 -22.95 4.16 -16.77
N VAL A 15 -24.03 4.97 -16.78
CA VAL A 15 -24.61 5.63 -15.60
C VAL A 15 -24.89 4.61 -14.48
N PHE A 16 -25.21 3.37 -14.87
CA PHE A 16 -25.39 2.21 -13.97
C PHE A 16 -24.21 1.95 -13.02
N GLY A 17 -22.96 2.04 -13.50
CA GLY A 17 -21.80 1.82 -12.67
C GLY A 17 -21.56 2.95 -11.65
N SER A 18 -22.11 4.14 -11.88
CA SER A 18 -21.99 5.27 -10.94
C SER A 18 -22.97 5.15 -9.77
N HIS A 19 -24.23 4.76 -10.03
CA HIS A 19 -25.23 4.57 -8.99
C HIS A 19 -24.90 3.38 -8.07
N TRP A 20 -24.44 2.26 -8.62
CA TRP A 20 -24.02 1.11 -7.80
C TRP A 20 -22.88 1.47 -6.84
N ARG A 21 -21.87 2.21 -7.32
CA ARG A 21 -20.78 2.70 -6.45
C ARG A 21 -21.28 3.66 -5.39
N LEU A 22 -22.24 4.53 -5.71
CA LEU A 22 -22.84 5.42 -4.73
C LEU A 22 -23.54 4.62 -3.62
N ILE A 23 -24.36 3.63 -3.98
CA ILE A 23 -25.06 2.76 -3.03
C ILE A 23 -24.06 2.00 -2.15
N ALA A 24 -23.02 1.42 -2.77
CA ALA A 24 -21.99 0.70 -2.02
C ALA A 24 -21.20 1.64 -1.08
N ALA A 25 -20.94 2.89 -1.48
CA ALA A 25 -20.28 3.87 -0.61
C ALA A 25 -21.13 4.16 0.64
N TRP A 26 -22.42 4.41 0.45
CA TRP A 26 -23.35 4.63 1.55
C TRP A 26 -23.48 3.40 2.45
N ALA A 27 -23.49 2.19 1.87
CA ALA A 27 -23.47 0.96 2.64
C ALA A 27 -22.19 0.81 3.50
N CYS A 28 -21.01 1.13 2.95
CA CYS A 28 -19.76 1.12 3.70
C CYS A 28 -19.75 2.15 4.84
N VAL A 29 -20.26 3.36 4.60
CA VAL A 29 -20.37 4.41 5.63
C VAL A 29 -21.36 3.99 6.73
N ALA A 30 -22.52 3.46 6.35
CA ALA A 30 -23.50 2.95 7.30
C ALA A 30 -22.94 1.79 8.14
N ALA A 31 -22.20 0.86 7.52
CA ALA A 31 -21.53 -0.23 8.22
C ALA A 31 -20.47 0.29 9.20
N ALA A 32 -19.64 1.26 8.79
CA ALA A 32 -18.62 1.85 9.67
C ALA A 32 -19.26 2.55 10.88
N LEU A 33 -20.34 3.31 10.67
CA LEU A 33 -21.10 3.95 11.75
C LEU A 33 -21.72 2.90 12.68
N ALA A 34 -22.34 1.86 12.13
CA ALA A 34 -22.90 0.76 12.92
C ALA A 34 -21.84 0.06 13.78
N CYS A 35 -20.66 -0.25 13.22
CA CYS A 35 -19.54 -0.80 13.99
C CYS A 35 -19.12 0.12 15.14
N GLY A 36 -19.06 1.44 14.91
CA GLY A 36 -18.76 2.42 15.95
C GLY A 36 -19.80 2.43 17.08
N VAL A 37 -21.08 2.46 16.74
CA VAL A 37 -22.18 2.46 17.72
C VAL A 37 -22.18 1.17 18.53
N VAL A 38 -22.06 0.01 17.89
CA VAL A 38 -22.03 -1.29 18.59
C VAL A 38 -20.83 -1.36 19.54
N ASN A 39 -19.66 -0.87 19.11
CA ASN A 39 -18.47 -0.84 19.96
C ASN A 39 -18.66 0.06 21.21
N LEU A 40 -19.35 1.19 21.07
CA LEU A 40 -19.70 2.04 22.22
C LEU A 40 -20.71 1.37 23.15
N CYS A 41 -21.67 0.63 22.62
CA CYS A 41 -22.71 -0.05 23.40
C CYS A 41 -22.19 -1.29 24.15
N VAL A 42 -21.33 -2.09 23.51
CA VAL A 42 -20.80 -3.32 24.11
C VAL A 42 -19.73 -3.00 25.16
N GLY A 43 -18.95 -1.93 24.94
CA GLY A 43 -17.78 -1.62 25.75
C GLY A 43 -16.66 -2.65 25.52
N GLY A 44 -15.39 -2.21 25.57
CA GLY A 44 -14.24 -3.10 25.36
C GLY A 44 -13.16 -2.51 24.44
N PRO A 45 -12.24 -3.34 23.93
CA PRO A 45 -11.19 -2.91 23.01
C PRO A 45 -11.79 -2.36 21.72
N ALA A 46 -11.16 -1.35 21.12
CA ALA A 46 -11.70 -0.59 19.98
C ALA A 46 -11.66 -1.35 18.64
N TRP A 47 -12.30 -2.52 18.56
CA TRP A 47 -12.38 -3.35 17.35
C TRP A 47 -13.09 -2.65 16.18
N SER A 48 -13.93 -1.65 16.47
CA SER A 48 -14.55 -0.80 15.44
C SER A 48 -13.53 -0.09 14.55
N ALA A 49 -12.35 0.26 15.08
CA ALA A 49 -11.30 0.88 14.28
C ALA A 49 -10.68 -0.12 13.28
N VAL A 50 -10.50 -1.39 13.69
CA VAL A 50 -10.06 -2.47 12.79
C VAL A 50 -11.10 -2.72 11.70
N ALA A 51 -12.38 -2.76 12.07
CA ALA A 51 -13.48 -2.94 11.12
C ALA A 51 -13.58 -1.76 10.12
N ALA A 52 -13.43 -0.52 10.59
CA ALA A 52 -13.41 0.67 9.74
C ALA A 52 -12.22 0.64 8.76
N MET A 53 -11.03 0.25 9.25
CA MET A 53 -9.86 0.09 8.38
C MET A 53 -10.09 -1.01 7.34
N GLY A 54 -10.64 -2.17 7.73
CA GLY A 54 -10.98 -3.25 6.80
C GLY A 54 -12.01 -2.85 5.74
N LEU A 55 -13.02 -2.05 6.11
CA LEU A 55 -13.96 -1.47 5.15
C LEU A 55 -13.26 -0.50 4.19
N TYR A 56 -12.34 0.31 4.69
CA TYR A 56 -11.54 1.21 3.87
C TYR A 56 -10.62 0.45 2.88
N THR A 57 -9.99 -0.64 3.31
CA THR A 57 -9.15 -1.46 2.40
C THR A 57 -10.00 -2.14 1.33
N ALA A 58 -11.14 -2.72 1.70
CA ALA A 58 -12.09 -3.33 0.75
C ALA A 58 -12.63 -2.30 -0.26
N TRP A 59 -12.94 -1.09 0.20
CA TRP A 59 -13.39 0.01 -0.64
C TRP A 59 -12.34 0.43 -1.66
N THR A 60 -11.11 0.66 -1.20
CA THR A 60 -10.04 1.23 -2.01
C THR A 60 -9.37 0.25 -2.96
N LEU A 61 -9.44 -1.05 -2.67
CA LEU A 61 -8.86 -2.12 -3.50
C LEU A 61 -9.89 -2.79 -4.41
N GLY A 62 -11.11 -3.02 -3.93
CA GLY A 62 -12.13 -3.76 -4.67
C GLY A 62 -13.15 -2.87 -5.39
N LEU A 63 -13.81 -1.99 -4.66
CA LEU A 63 -15.02 -1.29 -5.14
C LEU A 63 -14.72 -0.06 -6.00
N SER A 64 -13.69 0.71 -5.64
CA SER A 64 -13.29 1.89 -6.39
C SER A 64 -11.77 2.06 -6.40
N PRO A 65 -11.04 1.18 -7.13
CA PRO A 65 -9.61 1.39 -7.32
C PRO A 65 -9.37 2.73 -8.00
N ALA A 66 -8.39 3.48 -7.50
CA ALA A 66 -8.02 4.78 -8.03
C ALA A 66 -7.61 4.63 -9.50
N MET A 67 -8.41 5.22 -10.39
CA MET A 67 -8.23 5.10 -11.84
C MET A 67 -6.92 5.73 -12.34
N VAL A 68 -6.40 6.73 -11.62
CA VAL A 68 -5.17 7.46 -11.98
C VAL A 68 -3.91 6.60 -11.79
N GLU A 69 -3.97 5.58 -10.92
CA GLU A 69 -2.82 4.76 -10.52
C GLU A 69 -3.11 3.26 -10.67
N CYS A 70 -4.05 2.90 -11.54
CA CYS A 70 -4.55 1.53 -11.76
C CYS A 70 -3.53 0.62 -12.46
N ASN A 71 -2.28 0.63 -12.00
CA ASN A 71 -1.24 -0.28 -12.41
C ASN A 71 -1.15 -1.44 -11.41
N ARG A 72 -0.90 -2.65 -11.91
CA ARG A 72 -0.87 -3.89 -11.12
C ARG A 72 0.09 -3.80 -9.93
N ILE A 73 1.28 -3.22 -10.12
CA ILE A 73 2.27 -3.05 -9.04
C ILE A 73 1.79 -2.05 -8.00
N SER A 74 1.26 -0.89 -8.41
CA SER A 74 0.77 0.12 -7.46
C SER A 74 -0.39 -0.41 -6.63
N GLN A 75 -1.31 -1.17 -7.25
CA GLN A 75 -2.39 -1.85 -6.53
C GLN A 75 -1.89 -2.90 -5.55
N PHE A 76 -0.90 -3.71 -5.95
CA PHE A 76 -0.29 -4.70 -5.06
C PHE A 76 0.39 -4.03 -3.85
N ILE A 77 1.18 -2.98 -4.09
CA ILE A 77 1.84 -2.22 -3.01
C ILE A 77 0.80 -1.58 -2.09
N LYS A 78 -0.28 -1.02 -2.64
CA LYS A 78 -1.39 -0.48 -1.84
C LYS A 78 -2.05 -1.56 -0.98
N LEU A 79 -2.23 -2.76 -1.52
CA LEU A 79 -2.75 -3.92 -0.77
C LEU A 79 -1.82 -4.26 0.40
N VAL A 80 -0.51 -4.35 0.14
CA VAL A 80 0.49 -4.65 1.17
C VAL A 80 0.47 -3.60 2.28
N VAL A 81 0.49 -2.30 1.93
CA VAL A 81 0.41 -1.22 2.92
C VAL A 81 -0.87 -1.30 3.74
N CYS A 82 -2.01 -1.52 3.07
CA CYS A 82 -3.31 -1.70 3.72
C CYS A 82 -3.31 -2.89 4.70
N ALA A 83 -2.71 -4.02 4.29
CA ALA A 83 -2.60 -5.21 5.13
C ALA A 83 -1.68 -4.97 6.34
N CYS A 84 -0.52 -4.33 6.15
CA CYS A 84 0.40 -3.98 7.24
C CYS A 84 -0.25 -3.03 8.25
N VAL A 85 -0.97 -2.00 7.79
CA VAL A 85 -1.68 -1.08 8.69
C VAL A 85 -2.78 -1.82 9.44
N LEU A 86 -3.52 -2.72 8.79
CA LEU A 86 -4.54 -3.53 9.45
C LEU A 86 -3.94 -4.44 10.53
N LEU A 87 -2.83 -5.11 10.23
CA LEU A 87 -2.11 -5.96 11.20
C LEU A 87 -1.58 -5.14 12.39
N ALA A 88 -1.01 -3.96 12.14
CA ALA A 88 -0.57 -3.06 13.20
C ALA A 88 -1.74 -2.59 14.08
N LEU A 89 -2.91 -2.32 13.49
CA LEU A 89 -4.11 -1.93 14.23
C LEU A 89 -4.63 -3.07 15.11
N ILE A 90 -4.60 -4.31 14.60
CA ILE A 90 -5.01 -5.50 15.36
C ILE A 90 -4.09 -5.70 16.56
N ASP A 91 -2.79 -5.57 16.37
CA ASP A 91 -1.81 -5.72 17.43
C ASP A 91 -1.94 -4.62 18.50
N ALA A 92 -2.18 -3.36 18.08
CA ALA A 92 -2.35 -2.24 19.00
C ALA A 92 -3.66 -2.28 19.81
N LEU A 93 -4.74 -2.82 19.25
CA LEU A 93 -6.09 -2.69 19.82
C LEU A 93 -6.68 -3.98 20.40
N LEU A 94 -6.31 -5.14 19.87
CA LEU A 94 -6.91 -6.42 20.25
C LEU A 94 -5.92 -7.30 21.02
N ALA A 95 -4.73 -7.52 20.48
CA ALA A 95 -3.78 -8.46 21.07
C ALA A 95 -2.33 -8.10 20.70
N PRO A 96 -1.56 -7.52 21.63
CA PRO A 96 -0.19 -7.10 21.37
C PRO A 96 0.80 -8.27 21.39
N GLY A 97 1.88 -8.15 20.62
CA GLY A 97 3.10 -8.93 20.76
C GLY A 97 3.49 -9.81 19.56
N TRP A 98 2.70 -9.81 18.48
CA TRP A 98 2.87 -10.73 17.35
C TRP A 98 3.23 -9.96 16.07
N SER A 99 2.91 -8.66 16.04
CA SER A 99 3.22 -7.77 14.92
C SER A 99 4.70 -7.71 14.57
N LEU A 100 5.59 -7.80 15.58
CA LEU A 100 7.03 -7.66 15.43
C LEU A 100 7.67 -8.76 14.57
N GLU A 101 7.03 -9.93 14.46
CA GLU A 101 7.50 -11.01 13.58
C GLU A 101 6.68 -11.09 12.29
N VAL A 102 5.36 -10.94 12.39
CA VAL A 102 4.46 -11.14 11.25
C VAL A 102 4.56 -10.00 10.23
N ILE A 103 4.60 -8.73 10.67
CA ILE A 103 4.65 -7.58 9.76
C ILE A 103 5.93 -7.60 8.90
N PRO A 104 7.14 -7.79 9.46
CA PRO A 104 8.35 -7.85 8.65
C PRO A 104 8.40 -9.03 7.67
N LEU A 105 7.80 -10.16 8.04
CA LEU A 105 7.72 -11.34 7.18
C LEU A 105 6.78 -11.10 5.99
N VAL A 106 5.63 -10.47 6.23
CA VAL A 106 4.72 -10.03 5.16
C VAL A 106 5.39 -8.99 4.25
N CYS A 107 6.09 -8.01 4.83
CA CYS A 107 6.81 -6.99 4.05
C CYS A 107 7.94 -7.56 3.19
N SER A 108 8.74 -8.49 3.73
CA SER A 108 9.84 -9.11 2.98
C SER A 108 9.32 -10.00 1.84
N GLY A 109 8.25 -10.77 2.07
CA GLY A 109 7.58 -11.53 1.01
C GLY A 109 6.97 -10.61 -0.07
N ALA A 110 6.32 -9.53 0.35
CA ALA A 110 5.76 -8.53 -0.55
C ALA A 110 6.83 -7.85 -1.43
N LEU A 111 8.00 -7.54 -0.86
CA LEU A 111 9.14 -7.04 -1.63
C LEU A 111 9.55 -8.02 -2.72
N GLY A 112 9.70 -9.31 -2.39
CA GLY A 112 10.03 -10.36 -3.37
C GLY A 112 9.04 -10.43 -4.51
N VAL A 113 7.74 -10.48 -4.21
CA VAL A 113 6.67 -10.50 -5.23
C VAL A 113 6.68 -9.21 -6.07
N SER A 114 6.88 -8.06 -5.44
CA SER A 114 6.92 -6.77 -6.14
C SER A 114 8.11 -6.66 -7.10
N LEU A 115 9.28 -7.22 -6.74
CA LEU A 115 10.45 -7.30 -7.61
C LEU A 115 10.18 -8.20 -8.81
N VAL A 116 9.62 -9.39 -8.60
CA VAL A 116 9.27 -10.30 -9.69
C VAL A 116 8.32 -9.62 -10.68
N LEU A 117 7.25 -8.99 -10.18
CA LEU A 117 6.30 -8.25 -11.01
C LEU A 117 6.93 -7.05 -11.74
N PHE A 118 7.93 -6.41 -11.14
CA PHE A 118 8.66 -5.31 -11.77
C PHE A 118 9.55 -5.81 -12.91
N PHE A 119 10.24 -6.94 -12.72
CA PHE A 119 11.12 -7.52 -13.73
C PHE A 119 10.36 -8.16 -14.90
N THR A 120 9.14 -8.66 -14.70
CA THR A 120 8.35 -9.24 -15.80
C THR A 120 7.94 -8.20 -16.86
N ASP A 121 7.81 -6.92 -16.49
CA ASP A 121 7.30 -5.87 -17.39
C ASP A 121 8.10 -4.55 -17.28
N LEU A 122 9.44 -4.64 -17.36
CA LEU A 122 10.36 -3.49 -17.15
C LEU A 122 9.97 -2.22 -17.91
N GLU A 123 9.64 -2.31 -19.20
CA GLU A 123 9.34 -1.13 -20.03
C GLU A 123 8.10 -0.36 -19.56
N ARG A 124 7.07 -1.08 -19.11
CA ARG A 124 5.81 -0.51 -18.63
C ARG A 124 5.89 -0.08 -17.16
N GLN A 125 6.76 -0.72 -16.39
CA GLN A 125 6.87 -0.53 -14.94
C GLN A 125 7.85 0.57 -14.53
N LYS A 126 8.76 1.02 -15.40
CA LYS A 126 9.64 2.19 -15.17
C LYS A 126 8.86 3.44 -14.69
N GLN A 127 7.69 3.70 -15.28
CA GLN A 127 6.81 4.80 -14.87
C GLN A 127 6.32 4.69 -13.41
N ASN A 128 6.19 3.47 -12.90
CA ASN A 128 5.70 3.17 -11.55
C ASN A 128 6.82 2.85 -10.55
N MET A 129 8.08 3.09 -10.92
CA MET A 129 9.25 2.82 -10.06
C MET A 129 9.18 3.54 -8.70
N GLY A 130 8.47 4.67 -8.62
CA GLY A 130 8.28 5.40 -7.36
C GLY A 130 7.54 4.62 -6.29
N SER A 131 6.51 3.87 -6.65
CA SER A 131 5.75 3.08 -5.68
C SER A 131 6.63 1.97 -5.10
N LEU A 132 7.43 1.32 -5.95
CA LEU A 132 8.39 0.29 -5.54
C LEU A 132 9.49 0.89 -4.64
N LEU A 133 10.02 2.07 -5.00
CA LEU A 133 11.00 2.80 -4.19
C LEU A 133 10.46 3.18 -2.81
N LEU A 134 9.23 3.66 -2.74
CA LEU A 134 8.56 3.95 -1.48
C LEU A 134 8.43 2.69 -0.62
N LEU A 135 8.04 1.56 -1.21
CA LEU A 135 7.95 0.30 -0.46
C LEU A 135 9.32 -0.12 0.11
N MET A 136 10.38 -0.08 -0.71
CA MET A 136 11.74 -0.39 -0.24
C MET A 136 12.17 0.54 0.89
N PHE A 137 11.90 1.85 0.76
CA PHE A 137 12.21 2.83 1.78
C PHE A 137 11.45 2.58 3.08
N VAL A 138 10.16 2.25 3.00
CA VAL A 138 9.32 1.90 4.16
C VAL A 138 9.85 0.65 4.86
N CYS A 139 10.29 -0.37 4.12
CA CYS A 139 10.89 -1.56 4.74
C CYS A 139 12.21 -1.26 5.44
N MET A 140 13.07 -0.44 4.85
CA MET A 140 14.33 -0.02 5.49
C MET A 140 14.08 0.87 6.72
N ALA A 141 13.21 1.87 6.59
CA ALA A 141 12.84 2.78 7.69
C ALA A 141 12.13 2.03 8.82
N GLY A 142 11.25 1.08 8.49
CA GLY A 142 10.57 0.23 9.46
C GLY A 142 11.54 -0.69 10.22
N SER A 143 12.55 -1.23 9.54
CA SER A 143 13.61 -2.01 10.19
C SER A 143 14.46 -1.14 11.12
N LEU A 144 14.73 0.12 10.75
CA LEU A 144 15.46 1.06 11.61
C LEU A 144 14.64 1.48 12.83
N ALA A 145 13.36 1.79 12.61
CA ALA A 145 12.44 2.20 13.67
C ALA A 145 12.13 1.05 14.66
N GLY A 146 12.10 -0.19 14.16
CA GLY A 146 11.94 -1.40 14.97
C GLY A 146 13.21 -1.86 15.70
N PHE A 147 14.37 -1.25 15.44
CA PHE A 147 15.64 -1.62 16.06
C PHE A 147 15.65 -1.58 17.61
N PRO A 148 15.11 -0.55 18.29
CA PRO A 148 15.01 -0.57 19.75
C PRO A 148 14.16 -1.73 20.27
N MET A 149 13.04 -2.04 19.61
CA MET A 149 12.16 -3.16 19.98
C MET A 149 12.79 -4.52 19.67
N TRP A 150 13.59 -4.60 18.61
CA TRP A 150 14.34 -5.80 18.23
C TRP A 150 15.36 -6.20 19.30
N ARG A 151 16.01 -5.22 19.93
CA ARG A 151 17.01 -5.47 20.98
C ARG A 151 16.43 -6.26 22.17
N GLU A 152 15.14 -6.11 22.43
CA GLU A 152 14.45 -6.78 23.54
C GLU A 152 13.86 -8.15 23.15
N SER A 153 13.43 -8.29 21.89
CA SER A 153 12.70 -9.46 21.38
C SER A 153 13.57 -10.49 20.65
N GLY A 154 14.74 -10.09 20.14
CA GLY A 154 15.72 -11.00 19.51
C GLY A 154 15.28 -11.67 18.20
N GLY A 155 14.13 -11.31 17.63
CA GLY A 155 13.56 -11.96 16.44
C GLY A 155 14.31 -11.64 15.14
N TRP A 156 14.55 -12.62 14.27
CA TRP A 156 15.31 -12.44 13.02
C TRP A 156 14.53 -11.70 11.91
N ALA A 157 13.21 -11.57 12.03
CA ALA A 157 12.33 -11.07 10.98
C ALA A 157 12.57 -9.58 10.64
N LEU A 158 12.80 -8.74 11.66
CA LEU A 158 13.08 -7.31 11.49
C LEU A 158 14.36 -7.04 10.67
N PRO A 159 15.54 -7.58 11.05
CA PRO A 159 16.75 -7.39 10.25
C PRO A 159 16.65 -8.04 8.87
N ALA A 160 15.95 -9.17 8.74
CA ALA A 160 15.72 -9.80 7.44
C ALA A 160 14.92 -8.89 6.48
N MET A 161 13.90 -8.17 6.97
CA MET A 161 13.15 -7.20 6.18
C MET A 161 14.05 -6.03 5.71
N GLY A 162 14.89 -5.49 6.61
CA GLY A 162 15.83 -4.42 6.25
C GLY A 162 16.84 -4.86 5.18
N LEU A 163 17.42 -6.05 5.35
CA LEU A 163 18.34 -6.65 4.39
C LEU A 163 17.66 -6.93 3.04
N ALA A 164 16.43 -7.45 3.05
CA ALA A 164 15.64 -7.67 1.84
C ALA A 164 15.37 -6.35 1.10
N GLY A 165 15.06 -5.27 1.83
CA GLY A 165 14.91 -3.93 1.24
C GLY A 165 16.19 -3.39 0.61
N ALA A 166 17.34 -3.56 1.28
CA ALA A 166 18.64 -3.16 0.75
C ALA A 166 19.03 -3.98 -0.49
N ALA A 167 18.81 -5.30 -0.47
CA ALA A 167 19.05 -6.18 -1.61
C ALA A 167 18.14 -5.85 -2.80
N ALA A 168 16.86 -5.56 -2.54
CA ALA A 168 15.92 -5.09 -3.56
C ALA A 168 16.42 -3.80 -4.22
N LEU A 169 16.92 -2.85 -3.42
CA LEU A 169 17.43 -1.59 -3.94
C LEU A 169 18.72 -1.80 -4.77
N ALA A 170 19.63 -2.65 -4.30
CA ALA A 170 20.85 -3.01 -5.01
C ALA A 170 20.56 -3.71 -6.36
N THR A 171 19.60 -4.64 -6.38
CA THR A 171 19.20 -5.34 -7.61
C THR A 171 18.55 -4.40 -8.61
N CYS A 172 17.66 -3.50 -8.17
CA CYS A 172 17.09 -2.45 -9.03
C CYS A 172 18.17 -1.52 -9.59
N ALA A 173 19.13 -1.08 -8.76
CA ALA A 173 20.23 -0.22 -9.18
C ALA A 173 21.14 -0.94 -10.21
N ALA A 174 21.46 -2.21 -9.98
CA ALA A 174 22.28 -3.02 -10.89
C ALA A 174 21.62 -3.30 -12.23
N ALA A 175 20.29 -3.51 -12.24
CA ALA A 175 19.52 -3.83 -13.44
C ALA A 175 19.23 -2.59 -14.32
N LEU A 176 18.88 -1.44 -13.71
CA LEU A 176 18.51 -0.23 -14.46
C LEU A 176 19.69 0.73 -14.69
N ARG A 177 20.79 0.62 -13.91
CA ARG A 177 22.02 1.44 -13.96
C ARG A 177 21.77 2.93 -14.23
N ARG A 178 21.85 3.35 -15.51
CA ARG A 178 21.75 4.75 -15.94
C ARG A 178 20.32 5.28 -15.97
N ASP A 179 19.35 4.41 -16.23
CA ASP A 179 17.93 4.81 -16.26
C ASP A 179 17.40 5.06 -14.85
N PHE A 180 17.88 4.29 -13.86
CA PHE A 180 17.55 4.48 -12.46
C PHE A 180 17.95 5.88 -11.96
N LEU A 181 19.19 6.28 -12.22
CA LEU A 181 19.69 7.61 -11.84
C LEU A 181 18.94 8.72 -12.56
N ARG A 182 18.61 8.55 -13.85
CA ARG A 182 17.82 9.52 -14.61
C ARG A 182 16.42 9.69 -14.05
N GLU A 183 15.74 8.60 -13.68
CA GLU A 183 14.40 8.64 -13.09
C GLU A 183 14.39 9.17 -11.65
N LEU A 184 15.40 8.84 -10.85
CA LEU A 184 15.56 9.38 -9.50
C LEU A 184 15.83 10.89 -9.56
N LYS A 185 16.70 11.33 -10.46
CA LYS A 185 16.96 12.75 -10.75
C LYS A 185 15.67 13.47 -11.17
N ARG A 186 14.88 12.86 -12.06
CA ARG A 186 13.59 13.41 -12.52
C ARG A 186 12.59 13.60 -11.38
N ARG A 187 12.55 12.66 -10.42
CA ARG A 187 11.59 12.69 -9.30
C ARG A 187 12.00 13.64 -8.17
N PHE A 188 13.29 13.74 -7.88
CA PHE A 188 13.80 14.62 -6.81
C PHE A 188 14.14 16.04 -7.29
N HIS A 189 13.95 16.33 -8.59
CA HIS A 189 14.25 17.64 -9.19
C HIS A 189 15.64 18.17 -8.82
N THR A 190 16.58 17.26 -8.59
CA THR A 190 17.98 17.61 -8.33
C THR A 190 18.64 17.82 -9.69
N GLU A 191 18.88 19.09 -10.05
CA GLU A 191 19.59 19.45 -11.29
C GLU A 191 21.05 18.96 -11.31
#